data_AF-A5PCP9-F1
#
_entry.id   AF-A5PCP9-F1
#
_cell.length_a   1.000
_cell.length_b   1.000
_cell.length_c   1.000
_cell.angle_alpha   90.00
_cell.angle_beta   90.00
_cell.angle_gamma   90.00
#
_symmetry.space_group_name_H-M   'P 1'
#
loop_
_entity.id
_entity.type
_entity.pdbx_description
1 polymer ?
#
loop_
_entity_poly.entity_id
_entity_poly.type
_entity_poly.pdbx_seq_one_letter_code
_entity_poly.pdbx_strand_id
1 'polypeptide(L)'
;MIEIEVQNETHQTQFRIKAMSVPRIGEGLRLKEPDGTWASYDVLDVWYQQADYGEVWVPYLHVKTTPADGMAAPAPAPGVGEVPDQAMPIADFLAKFEGDHEHETVKLNLDMSEEQ
;
A
#
# COMPACT_ATOMS: atom_id res chain seq x y z
N MET A 1 17.25 -6.28 0.82
CA MET A 1 16.28 -6.47 -0.28
C MET A 1 15.83 -7.92 -0.24
N ILE A 2 14.53 -8.14 -0.11
CA ILE A 2 13.86 -9.44 0.13
C ILE A 2 13.15 -9.81 -1.17
N GLU A 3 13.26 -11.07 -1.60
CA GLU A 3 12.45 -11.62 -2.69
C GLU A 3 11.15 -12.17 -2.12
N ILE A 4 10.03 -11.78 -2.70
CA ILE A 4 8.68 -12.18 -2.29
C ILE A 4 7.97 -12.80 -3.49
N GLU A 5 7.37 -13.97 -3.30
CA GLU A 5 6.51 -14.57 -4.31
C GLU A 5 5.07 -14.05 -4.15
N VAL A 6 4.49 -13.56 -5.24
CA VAL A 6 3.16 -12.96 -5.26
C VAL A 6 2.23 -13.87 -6.05
N GLN A 7 1.14 -14.30 -5.40
CA GLN A 7 0.02 -14.99 -6.00
C GLN A 7 -1.11 -13.97 -6.22
N ASN A 8 -1.36 -13.63 -7.48
CA ASN A 8 -2.36 -12.65 -7.87
C ASN A 8 -3.68 -13.36 -8.20
N GLU A 9 -4.69 -13.18 -7.35
CA GLU A 9 -6.02 -13.75 -7.53
C GLU A 9 -6.73 -13.17 -8.76
N THR A 10 -6.59 -11.86 -9.00
CA THR A 10 -7.31 -11.15 -10.07
C THR A 10 -6.94 -11.71 -11.44
N HIS A 11 -5.64 -11.87 -11.70
CA HIS A 11 -5.14 -12.31 -13.00
C HIS A 11 -4.80 -13.80 -13.05
N GLN A 12 -4.94 -14.50 -11.93
CA GLN A 12 -4.55 -15.91 -11.80
C GLN A 12 -3.08 -16.13 -12.21
N THR A 13 -2.20 -15.23 -11.75
CA THR A 13 -0.76 -15.26 -12.08
C THR A 13 0.11 -15.38 -10.83
N GLN A 14 1.35 -15.82 -11.05
CA GLN A 14 2.38 -15.90 -10.02
C GLN A 14 3.68 -15.27 -10.51
N PHE A 15 4.30 -14.43 -9.69
CA PHE A 15 5.56 -13.77 -10.03
C PHE A 15 6.35 -13.38 -8.78
N ARG A 16 7.61 -12.97 -8.96
CA ARG A 16 8.48 -12.55 -7.84
C ARG A 16 8.81 -11.08 -7.92
N ILE A 17 8.78 -10.42 -6.77
CA ILE A 17 9.20 -9.03 -6.60
C ILE A 17 10.36 -8.93 -5.62
N LYS A 18 11.14 -7.86 -5.77
CA LYS A 18 12.16 -7.47 -4.79
C LYS A 18 11.67 -6.26 -4.02
N ALA A 19 11.55 -6.42 -2.72
CA ALA A 19 11.06 -5.37 -1.82
C ALA A 19 12.07 -5.10 -0.70
N MET A 20 11.95 -3.96 -0.02
CA MET A 20 12.75 -3.67 1.18
C MET A 20 12.15 -4.31 2.43
N SER A 21 10.84 -4.55 2.43
CA SER A 21 10.07 -5.17 3.50
C SER A 21 8.95 -6.03 2.91
N VAL A 22 8.44 -6.97 3.72
CA VAL A 22 7.25 -7.76 3.37
C VAL A 22 5.99 -6.95 3.75
N PRO A 23 5.08 -6.68 2.80
CA PRO A 23 3.78 -6.06 3.09
C PRO A 23 2.95 -6.89 4.07
N ARG A 24 2.12 -6.25 4.89
CA ARG A 24 1.23 -6.93 5.85
C ARG A 24 -0.17 -7.14 5.28
N ILE A 25 -0.92 -8.06 5.86
CA ILE A 25 -2.34 -8.28 5.53
C ILE A 25 -3.13 -6.99 5.76
N GLY A 26 -3.96 -6.63 4.79
CA GLY A 26 -4.73 -5.38 4.79
C GLY A 26 -3.94 -4.13 4.39
N GLU A 27 -2.63 -4.24 4.11
CA GLU A 27 -1.88 -3.18 3.44
C GLU A 27 -2.12 -3.23 1.91
N GLY A 28 -1.91 -2.08 1.26
CA GLY A 28 -1.98 -1.95 -0.19
C GLY A 28 -0.61 -2.17 -0.85
N LEU A 29 -0.60 -2.92 -1.95
CA LEU A 29 0.55 -3.10 -2.84
C LEU A 29 0.21 -2.50 -4.21
N ARG A 30 1.12 -1.72 -4.81
CA ARG A 30 0.95 -1.29 -6.21
C ARG A 30 1.76 -2.17 -7.14
N LEU A 31 1.07 -2.73 -8.12
CA LEU A 31 1.64 -3.62 -9.13
C LEU A 31 1.40 -3.05 -10.52
N LYS A 32 2.34 -3.34 -11.43
CA LYS A 32 2.21 -2.93 -12.82
C LYS A 32 1.44 -3.99 -13.60
N GLU A 33 0.35 -3.56 -14.20
CA GLU A 33 -0.56 -4.37 -15.00
C GLU A 33 0.03 -4.74 -16.37
N PRO A 34 -0.50 -5.77 -17.05
CA PRO A 34 -0.07 -6.14 -18.39
C PRO A 34 -0.22 -5.01 -19.43
N ASP A 35 -1.17 -4.09 -19.23
CA ASP A 35 -1.38 -2.91 -20.07
C ASP A 35 -0.38 -1.77 -19.75
N GLY A 36 0.46 -1.96 -18.75
CA GLY A 36 1.47 -1.02 -18.30
C GLY A 36 1.00 0.01 -17.27
N THR A 37 -0.27 -0.03 -16.85
CA THR A 37 -0.81 0.84 -15.81
C THR A 37 -0.44 0.34 -14.41
N TRP A 38 -0.56 1.19 -13.39
CA TRP A 38 -0.31 0.82 -11.99
C TRP A 38 -1.64 0.66 -11.25
N ALA A 39 -1.97 -0.56 -10.86
CA ALA A 39 -3.15 -0.86 -10.06
C ALA A 39 -2.76 -1.16 -8.61
N SER A 40 -3.68 -0.86 -7.69
CA SER A 40 -3.56 -1.19 -6.27
C SER A 40 -4.17 -2.56 -6.00
N TYR A 41 -3.54 -3.25 -5.07
CA TYR A 41 -3.90 -4.58 -4.65
C TYR A 41 -3.95 -4.65 -3.13
N ASP A 42 -4.98 -5.28 -2.61
CA ASP A 42 -5.11 -5.62 -1.20
C ASP A 42 -4.34 -6.92 -0.93
N VAL A 43 -3.56 -6.92 0.15
CA VAL A 43 -2.90 -8.14 0.65
C VAL A 43 -3.89 -8.94 1.49
N LEU A 44 -4.25 -10.12 0.99
CA LEU A 44 -5.24 -11.00 1.61
C LEU A 44 -4.62 -11.98 2.60
N ASP A 45 -3.42 -12.48 2.29
CA ASP A 45 -2.70 -13.43 3.15
C ASP A 45 -1.18 -13.30 2.96
N VAL A 46 -0.44 -13.64 4.01
CA VAL A 46 1.02 -13.66 4.05
C VAL A 46 1.48 -14.90 4.80
N TRP A 47 2.28 -15.73 4.15
CA TRP A 47 2.88 -16.90 4.78
C TRP A 47 4.34 -17.07 4.38
N TYR A 48 5.05 -17.91 5.13
CA TYR A 48 6.45 -18.21 4.91
C TYR A 48 6.60 -19.71 4.66
N GLN A 49 7.39 -20.06 3.66
CA GLN A 49 7.75 -21.45 3.37
C GLN A 49 9.26 -21.62 3.50
N GLN A 50 9.69 -22.71 4.10
CA GLN A 50 11.11 -23.04 4.14
C GLN A 50 11.61 -23.29 2.71
N ALA A 51 12.72 -22.66 2.35
CA ALA A 51 13.36 -22.88 1.05
C ALA A 51 13.84 -24.33 0.90
N ASP A 52 13.83 -24.85 -0.32
CA ASP A 52 14.29 -26.21 -0.63
C ASP A 52 15.76 -26.46 -0.24
N TYR A 53 16.57 -25.40 -0.22
CA TYR A 53 18.00 -25.46 0.08
C TYR A 53 18.38 -24.35 1.08
N GLY A 54 18.29 -24.65 2.37
CA GLY A 54 18.81 -23.80 3.45
C GLY A 54 17.86 -23.59 4.62
N GLU A 55 18.29 -22.74 5.56
CA GLU A 55 17.49 -22.30 6.73
C GLU A 55 16.78 -20.96 6.46
N VAL A 56 16.55 -20.63 5.20
CA VAL A 56 15.91 -19.37 4.79
C VAL A 56 14.43 -19.60 4.58
N TRP A 57 13.62 -18.71 5.14
CA TRP A 57 12.18 -18.68 4.93
C TRP A 57 11.84 -17.69 3.81
N VAL A 58 11.12 -18.17 2.79
CA VAL A 58 10.68 -17.37 1.65
C VAL A 58 9.26 -16.87 1.92
N PRO A 59 9.02 -15.55 1.83
CA PRO A 59 7.68 -14.99 1.98
C PRO A 59 6.84 -15.16 0.70
N TYR A 60 5.57 -15.44 0.92
CA TYR A 60 4.53 -15.53 -0.10
C TYR A 60 3.41 -14.55 0.24
N LEU A 61 2.89 -13.90 -0.79
CA LEU A 61 1.86 -12.89 -0.69
C LEU A 61 0.68 -13.28 -1.58
N HIS A 62 -0.51 -13.40 -1.00
CA HIS A 62 -1.74 -13.52 -1.78
C HIS A 62 -2.40 -12.16 -1.90
N VAL A 63 -2.66 -11.72 -3.13
CA VAL A 63 -3.17 -10.38 -3.41
C VAL A 63 -4.34 -10.39 -4.38
N LYS A 64 -5.18 -9.34 -4.26
CA LYS A 64 -6.31 -9.09 -5.16
C LYS A 64 -6.45 -7.60 -5.43
N THR A 65 -6.88 -7.24 -6.64
CA THR A 65 -7.03 -5.84 -7.03
C THR A 65 -8.05 -5.15 -6.14
N THR A 66 -7.70 -3.97 -5.62
CA THR A 66 -8.60 -3.17 -4.81
C THR A 66 -9.80 -2.73 -5.66
N PRO A 67 -11.06 -2.94 -5.23
CA PRO A 67 -12.25 -2.68 -6.06
C PRO A 67 -12.39 -1.25 -6.58
N ALA A 68 -11.80 -0.27 -5.88
CA ALA A 68 -11.87 1.14 -6.24
C ALA A 68 -11.02 1.51 -7.47
N ASP A 69 -10.05 0.69 -7.89
CA ASP A 69 -9.23 0.99 -9.08
C ASP A 69 -9.92 0.59 -10.41
N GLY A 70 -11.01 -0.20 -10.35
CA GLY A 70 -11.85 -0.55 -11.51
C GLY A 70 -13.11 0.32 -11.67
N MET A 71 -13.41 1.14 -10.68
CA MET A 71 -14.50 2.08 -10.70
C MET A 71 -13.89 3.47 -10.57
N ALA A 72 -13.66 4.14 -11.71
CA ALA A 72 -13.60 5.60 -11.68
C ALA A 72 -14.80 6.04 -10.83
N ALA A 73 -14.52 6.63 -9.65
CA ALA A 73 -15.57 7.03 -8.73
C ALA A 73 -16.64 7.75 -9.56
N PRO A 74 -17.91 7.30 -9.52
CA PRO A 74 -18.93 7.93 -10.34
C PRO A 74 -18.88 9.43 -10.01
N ALA A 75 -18.70 10.26 -11.04
CA ALA A 75 -18.79 11.70 -10.89
C ALA A 75 -20.05 11.99 -10.07
N PRO A 76 -19.98 12.81 -9.01
CA PRO A 76 -21.08 12.95 -8.08
C PRO A 76 -22.35 13.33 -8.86
N ALA A 77 -23.34 12.42 -8.85
CA ALA A 77 -24.62 12.68 -9.46
C ALA A 77 -25.22 13.93 -8.79
N PRO A 78 -25.69 14.92 -9.56
CA PRO A 78 -26.23 16.13 -8.97
C PRO A 78 -27.57 15.78 -8.31
N GLY A 79 -27.61 15.78 -6.97
CA GLY A 79 -28.88 15.91 -6.24
C GLY A 79 -29.25 14.83 -5.23
N VAL A 80 -28.31 14.24 -4.49
CA VAL A 80 -28.68 13.54 -3.23
C VAL A 80 -28.10 14.32 -2.06
N GLY A 81 -29.02 14.78 -1.20
CA GLY A 81 -28.80 15.79 -0.18
C GLY A 81 -27.77 15.44 0.89
N GLU A 82 -27.33 16.52 1.54
CA GLU A 82 -26.28 16.63 2.53
C GLU A 82 -26.37 15.61 3.66
N VAL A 83 -25.30 14.82 3.82
CA VAL A 83 -24.87 14.32 5.13
C VAL A 83 -23.66 15.18 5.50
N PRO A 84 -23.65 15.86 6.67
CA PRO A 84 -22.52 16.68 7.07
C PRO A 84 -21.41 15.77 7.57
N ASP A 85 -20.72 15.11 6.64
CA ASP A 85 -19.50 14.39 6.91
C ASP A 85 -18.33 15.20 6.34
N GLN A 86 -17.28 15.36 7.15
CA GLN A 86 -16.14 16.24 6.88
C GLN A 86 -15.29 15.73 5.70
N ALA A 87 -15.81 15.81 4.49
CA ALA A 87 -15.01 15.72 3.27
C ALA A 87 -14.49 17.12 2.97
N MET A 88 -13.34 17.48 3.53
CA MET A 88 -12.61 18.64 3.01
C MET A 88 -12.27 18.31 1.55
N PRO A 89 -12.61 19.17 0.57
CA PRO A 89 -12.24 18.96 -0.82
C PRO A 89 -10.74 18.67 -0.91
N ILE A 90 -10.34 17.70 -1.74
CA ILE A 90 -8.92 17.33 -1.92
C ILE A 90 -8.06 18.56 -2.23
N ALA A 91 -8.61 19.57 -2.92
CA ALA A 91 -7.94 20.84 -3.17
C ALA A 91 -7.61 21.60 -1.87
N ASP A 92 -8.52 21.66 -0.89
CA ASP A 92 -8.29 22.30 0.41
C ASP A 92 -7.36 21.47 1.30
N PHE A 93 -7.32 20.15 1.13
CA PHE A 93 -6.33 19.29 1.77
C PHE A 93 -4.93 19.52 1.19
N LEU A 94 -4.80 19.56 -0.14
CA LEU A 94 -3.53 19.79 -0.83
C LEU A 94 -3.00 21.21 -0.60
N ALA A 95 -3.89 22.21 -0.50
CA ALA A 95 -3.51 23.59 -0.15
C ALA A 95 -2.83 23.71 1.21
N LYS A 96 -3.05 22.77 2.16
CA LYS A 96 -2.33 22.75 3.44
C LYS A 96 -0.85 22.33 3.30
N PHE A 97 -0.49 21.72 2.19
CA PHE A 97 0.87 21.28 1.87
C PHE A 97 1.52 22.15 0.79
N GLU A 98 0.76 23.03 0.14
CA GLU A 98 1.30 24.08 -0.73
C GLU A 98 1.64 25.33 0.09
N GLY A 99 2.83 25.30 0.67
CA GLY A 99 3.49 26.43 1.30
C GLY A 99 4.92 26.04 1.62
N ASP A 100 5.84 27.02 1.63
CA ASP A 100 7.25 26.85 2.03
C ASP A 100 7.37 26.52 3.54
N HIS A 101 6.72 25.46 4.00
CA HIS A 101 7.06 24.84 5.27
C HIS A 101 8.30 24.01 5.03
N GLU A 102 9.44 24.69 5.16
CA GLU A 102 10.75 24.11 5.29
C GLU A 102 10.63 22.82 6.11
N HIS A 103 10.96 21.68 5.50
CA HIS A 103 11.07 20.40 6.17
C HIS A 103 12.17 20.51 7.22
N GLU A 104 11.84 21.01 8.41
CA GLU A 104 12.80 21.08 9.49
C GLU A 104 13.11 19.64 9.91
N THR A 105 14.37 19.26 9.75
CA THR A 105 14.83 17.91 10.08
C THR A 105 14.84 17.79 11.60
N VAL A 106 13.74 17.28 12.16
CA VAL A 106 13.66 17.00 13.59
C VAL A 106 14.68 15.90 13.93
N LYS A 107 15.71 16.25 14.70
CA LYS A 107 16.63 15.26 15.25
C LYS A 107 15.89 14.41 16.27
N LEU A 108 15.63 13.15 15.92
CA LEU A 108 15.17 12.14 16.85
C LEU A 108 16.28 11.90 17.89
N ASN A 109 16.10 12.38 19.12
CA ASN A 109 16.95 12.01 20.24
C ASN A 109 16.64 10.57 20.63
N LEU A 110 17.39 9.63 20.05
CA LEU A 110 17.44 8.22 20.44
C LEU A 110 18.35 8.07 21.67
N ASP A 111 17.98 8.69 22.78
CA ASP A 111 18.61 8.37 24.06
C ASP A 111 17.79 7.26 24.72
N MET A 112 18.22 6.01 24.47
CA MET A 112 17.72 4.78 25.06
C MET A 112 18.46 4.49 26.37
N SER A 113 18.61 5.48 27.25
CA SER A 113 19.15 5.28 28.59
C SER A 113 17.99 4.99 29.54
N GLU A 114 17.91 3.74 30.00
CA GLU A 114 16.90 3.19 30.90
C GLU A 114 16.73 4.04 32.18
N GLU A 115 15.50 4.49 32.47
CA GLU A 115 15.14 5.00 33.80
C GLU A 115 15.11 3.83 34.79
N GLN A 116 16.08 3.81 35.70
CA GLN A 116 16.07 3.07 36.97
C GLN A 116 15.31 3.85 38.05
#